data_AF-A0A7T7LL95-F1
#
_entry.id   AF-A0A7T7LL95-F1
#
_cell.length_a   1.000
_cell.length_b   1.000
_cell.length_c   1.000
_cell.angle_alpha   90.00
_cell.angle_beta   90.00
_cell.angle_gamma   90.00
#
_symmetry.space_group_name_H-M   'P 1'
#
loop_
_entity.id
_entity.type
_entity.pdbx_description
1 polymer ?
#
loop_
_entity_poly.entity_id
_entity_poly.type
_entity_poly.pdbx_seq_one_letter_code
_entity_poly.pdbx_strand_id
1 'polypeptide(L)' 'MSPSSPLSKKKFAELSRPQQVLVVLLAVVQLSLAVAAWADLARRPADKINGSKLRWALTIAVNFFGPIRYFRKGRRD' A
#
# COMPACT_ATOMS: atom_id res chain seq x y z
N MET A 1 -23.77 -17.22 29.71
CA MET A 1 -22.90 -16.12 29.25
C MET A 1 -22.11 -16.64 28.06
N SER A 2 -22.64 -16.53 26.84
CA SER A 2 -21.93 -17.00 25.65
C SER A 2 -20.78 -16.03 25.34
N PRO A 3 -19.55 -16.51 25.11
CA PRO A 3 -18.42 -15.63 24.83
C PRO A 3 -18.67 -14.87 23.52
N SER A 4 -18.59 -13.54 23.59
CA SER A 4 -18.65 -12.64 22.45
C SER A 4 -17.61 -13.05 21.40
N SER A 5 -18.06 -13.36 20.20
CA SER A 5 -17.20 -13.75 19.09
C SER A 5 -16.15 -12.65 18.80
N PRO A 6 -14.87 -12.99 18.56
CA PRO A 6 -13.87 -12.01 18.16
C PRO A 6 -14.37 -11.31 16.89
N LEU A 7 -14.27 -9.98 16.85
CA LEU A 7 -14.74 -9.12 15.75
C LEU A 7 -14.43 -9.75 14.39
N SER A 8 -15.48 -10.21 13.69
CA SER A 8 -15.34 -10.89 12.40
C SER A 8 -14.77 -9.90 11.37
N LYS A 9 -13.53 -10.15 10.92
CA LYS A 9 -12.84 -9.32 9.92
C LYS A 9 -13.55 -9.52 8.57
N LYS A 10 -14.23 -8.49 8.08
CA LYS A 10 -14.93 -8.55 6.79
C LYS A 10 -13.96 -8.86 5.64
N LYS A 11 -14.28 -9.86 4.84
CA LYS A 11 -13.55 -10.17 3.60
C LYS A 11 -13.90 -9.14 2.53
N PHE A 12 -13.01 -8.93 1.55
CA PHE A 12 -13.29 -8.02 0.43
C PHE A 12 -14.60 -8.35 -0.29
N ALA A 13 -14.92 -9.64 -0.46
CA ALA A 13 -16.17 -10.12 -1.06
C ALA A 13 -17.43 -9.77 -0.24
N GLU A 14 -17.28 -9.47 1.04
CA GLU A 14 -18.38 -9.11 1.96
C GLU A 14 -18.61 -7.58 2.04
N LEU A 15 -17.77 -6.79 1.36
CA LEU A 15 -17.94 -5.35 1.22
C LEU A 15 -19.10 -5.03 0.26
N SER A 16 -19.82 -3.94 0.51
CA SER A 16 -20.82 -3.46 -0.45
C SER A 16 -20.15 -3.04 -1.77
N ARG A 17 -20.89 -3.08 -2.88
CA ARG A 17 -20.38 -2.64 -4.20
C ARG A 17 -19.66 -1.29 -4.17
N PRO A 18 -20.21 -0.20 -3.56
CA PRO A 18 -19.49 1.07 -3.50
C PRO A 18 -18.19 1.00 -2.69
N GLN A 19 -18.14 0.20 -1.63
CA GLN A 19 -16.92 -0.01 -0.84
C GLN A 19 -15.84 -0.75 -1.64
N GLN A 20 -16.21 -1.78 -2.40
CA GLN A 20 -15.27 -2.48 -3.28
C GLN A 20 -14.71 -1.55 -4.35
N VAL A 21 -15.56 -0.74 -4.99
CA VAL A 21 -15.14 0.26 -5.99
C VAL A 21 -14.17 1.26 -5.37
N LEU A 22 -14.48 1.79 -4.18
CA LEU A 22 -13.60 2.73 -3.49
C LEU A 22 -12.21 2.12 -3.20
N VAL A 23 -12.18 0.88 -2.71
CA VAL A 23 -10.91 0.16 -2.44
C VAL A 23 -10.09 -0.01 -3.73
N VAL A 24 -10.73 -0.40 -4.84
CA VAL A 24 -10.06 -0.56 -6.13
C VAL A 24 -9.52 0.78 -6.64
N LEU A 25 -10.32 1.85 -6.57
CA LEU A 25 -9.90 3.19 -6.97
C LEU A 25 -8.68 3.68 -6.17
N LEU A 26 -8.71 3.52 -4.85
CA LEU A 26 -7.58 3.88 -4.00
C LEU A 26 -6.33 3.07 -4.33
N ALA A 27 -6.48 1.76 -4.59
CA ALA A 27 -5.37 0.91 -5.00
C ALA A 27 -4.76 1.36 -6.34
N VAL A 28 -5.59 1.71 -7.33
CA VAL A 28 -5.14 2.21 -8.65
C VAL A 28 -4.40 3.54 -8.49
N VAL A 29 -4.94 4.47 -7.70
CA VAL A 29 -4.30 5.76 -7.42
C VAL A 29 -2.93 5.55 -6.76
N GLN A 30 -2.88 4.71 -5.73
CA GLN A 30 -1.64 4.43 -5.01
C GLN A 30 -0.58 3.77 -5.90
N LEU A 31 -0.98 2.82 -6.75
CA LEU A 31 -0.07 2.17 -7.69
C LEU A 31 0.46 3.16 -8.75
N SER A 32 -0.42 4.01 -9.28
CA SER A 32 -0.05 5.03 -10.27
C SER A 32 0.93 6.04 -9.68
N LEU A 33 0.69 6.50 -8.45
CA LEU A 33 1.60 7.38 -7.71
C LEU A 33 2.96 6.72 -7.48
N ALA A 34 2.99 5.45 -7.09
CA ALA A 34 4.23 4.73 -6.88
C ALA A 34 5.05 4.63 -8.17
N VAL A 35 4.41 4.24 -9.29
CA VAL A 35 5.07 4.14 -10.60
C VAL A 35 5.58 5.51 -11.05
N ALA A 36 4.77 6.57 -10.91
CA ALA A 36 5.17 7.93 -11.22
C ALA A 36 6.36 8.38 -10.38
N ALA A 37 6.37 8.11 -9.08
CA ALA A 37 7.48 8.44 -8.19
C ALA A 37 8.78 7.71 -8.56
N TRP A 38 8.71 6.43 -8.91
CA TRP A 38 9.85 5.67 -9.41
C TRP A 38 10.37 6.21 -10.74
N ALA A 39 9.46 6.51 -11.69
CA ALA A 39 9.82 7.07 -12.99
C ALA A 39 10.48 8.45 -12.85
N ASP A 40 9.93 9.29 -11.97
CA ASP A 40 10.46 10.61 -11.64
C ASP A 40 11.86 10.50 -11.01
N LEU A 41 12.03 9.62 -10.01
CA LEU A 41 13.32 9.36 -9.36
C LEU A 41 14.39 8.83 -10.32
N ALA A 42 14.00 7.97 -11.26
CA ALA A 42 14.89 7.44 -12.28
C ALA A 42 15.36 8.55 -13.24
N ARG A 43 14.44 9.40 -13.70
CA ARG A 43 14.71 10.45 -14.70
C ARG A 43 15.42 11.68 -14.14
N ARG A 44 15.17 12.05 -12.88
CA ARG A 44 15.78 13.25 -12.29
C ARG A 44 17.29 13.08 -12.09
N PRO A 45 18.12 14.06 -12.43
CA PRO A 45 19.54 14.01 -12.13
C PRO A 45 19.77 14.13 -10.61
N ALA A 46 20.84 13.50 -10.11
CA ALA A 46 21.03 13.27 -8.68
C ALA A 46 21.23 14.56 -7.87
N ASP A 47 21.76 15.61 -8.49
CA ASP A 47 21.95 16.95 -7.93
C ASP A 47 20.62 17.69 -7.66
N LYS A 48 19.53 17.24 -8.28
CA LYS A 48 18.17 17.78 -8.07
C LYS A 48 17.34 16.95 -7.10
N ILE A 49 17.95 15.99 -6.42
CA ILE A 49 17.29 15.11 -5.46
C ILE A 49 17.85 15.39 -4.08
N ASN A 50 16.96 15.65 -3.12
CA ASN A 50 17.37 15.87 -1.73
C ASN A 50 17.84 14.56 -1.11
N GLY A 51 19.15 14.31 -1.17
CA GLY A 51 19.77 13.08 -0.67
C GLY A 51 20.00 12.03 -1.76
N SER A 52 20.18 10.77 -1.37
CA SER A 52 20.55 9.72 -2.32
C SER A 52 19.32 9.10 -2.99
N LYS A 53 19.42 8.81 -4.29
CA LYS A 53 18.40 8.06 -5.04
C LYS A 53 18.03 6.75 -4.36
N LEU A 54 19.02 6.04 -3.81
CA LEU A 54 18.80 4.78 -3.12
C LEU A 54 17.90 4.93 -1.87
N ARG A 55 18.07 6.01 -1.08
CA ARG A 55 17.20 6.26 0.08
C ARG A 55 15.75 6.44 -0.35
N TRP A 56 15.51 7.26 -1.37
CA TRP A 56 14.16 7.49 -1.88
C TRP A 56 13.54 6.24 -2.51
N ALA A 57 14.32 5.48 -3.27
CA ALA A 57 13.92 4.19 -3.83
C ALA A 57 13.45 3.22 -2.73
N LEU A 58 14.21 3.10 -1.63
CA LEU A 58 13.84 2.28 -0.49
C LEU A 58 12.59 2.80 0.21
N THR A 59 12.44 4.12 0.39
CA THR A 59 11.23 4.71 1.00
C THR A 59 9.98 4.38 0.19
N ILE A 60 10.01 4.55 -1.13
CA ILE A 60 8.87 4.22 -2.01
C ILE A 60 8.60 2.71 -1.96
N ALA A 61 9.64 1.88 -1.97
CA ALA A 61 9.51 0.43 -1.85
C ALA A 61 8.88 0.00 -0.51
N VAL A 62 9.33 0.55 0.62
CA VAL A 62 8.81 0.19 1.95
C VAL A 62 7.35 0.59 2.10
N ASN A 63 6.93 1.75 1.59
CA ASN A 63 5.52 2.15 1.61
C ASN A 63 4.63 1.15 0.85
N PHE A 64 5.14 0.54 -0.22
CA PHE A 64 4.41 -0.46 -0.99
C PHE A 64 4.49 -1.88 -0.39
N PHE A 65 5.69 -2.36 -0.05
CA PHE A 65 5.92 -3.71 0.45
C PHE A 65 5.58 -3.90 1.93
N GLY A 66 5.63 -2.84 2.75
CA GLY A 66 5.29 -2.89 4.17
C GLY A 66 3.87 -3.41 4.42
N PRO A 67 2.85 -2.78 3.84
CA PRO A 67 1.46 -3.25 3.93
C PRO A 67 1.28 -4.66 3.37
N ILE A 68 1.87 -4.98 2.22
CA ILE A 68 1.79 -6.33 1.61
C ILE A 68 2.36 -7.39 2.56
N ARG A 69 3.55 -7.13 3.12
CA ARG A 69 4.18 -8.03 4.09
C ARG A 69 3.35 -8.16 5.37
N TYR A 70 2.76 -7.07 5.85
CA TYR A 70 1.86 -7.10 7.00
C TYR A 70 0.65 -7.98 6.70
N PHE A 71 -0.07 -7.78 5.58
CA PHE A 71 -1.22 -8.60 5.23
C PHE A 71 -0.87 -10.07 4.97
N ARG A 72 0.35 -10.39 4.48
CA ARG A 72 0.79 -11.78 4.23
C ARG A 72 1.31 -12.51 5.47
N LYS A 73 2.00 -11.84 6.39
CA LYS A 73 2.75 -12.50 7.48
C LYS A 73 2.57 -11.84 8.86
N GLY A 74 2.21 -10.56 8.90
CA GLY A 74 1.96 -9.81 10.14
C GLY A 74 0.51 -9.91 10.62
N ARG A 75 -0.44 -10.22 9.73
CA ARG A 75 -1.82 -10.47 10.09
C ARG A 75 -1.93 -11.87 10.67
N ARG A 76 -2.03 -11.95 12.00
CA ARG A 76 -2.61 -13.11 12.67
C ARG A 76 -4.11 -12.84 12.81
N ASP A 77 -4.91 -13.79 12.34
CA ASP A 77 -6.33 -13.87 12.66
C ASP A 77 -6.49 -14.57 14.01
#